data_AF-A0A2Z6UZ65-F1
#
_entry.id   AF-A0A2Z6UZ65-F1
#
_cell.length_a   1.000
_cell.length_b   1.000
_cell.length_c   1.000
_cell.angle_alpha   90.00
_cell.angle_beta   90.00
_cell.angle_gamma   90.00
#
_symmetry.space_group_name_H-M   'P 1'
#
loop_
_entity.id
_entity.type
_entity.pdbx_description
1 polymer ?
#
loop_
_entity_poly.entity_id
_entity_poly.type
_entity_poly.pdbx_seq_one_letter_code
_entity_poly.pdbx_strand_id
1 'polypeptide(L)'
;MNIYFLVEGRSTEKKLYTAWLTYLIPEFKRVDFYDQVNHNNYFLISGNGYPSILNEAIPNAIDKIQEVSKYNYSGSRICAAHLNLC
;
A
#
# COMPACT_ATOMS: atom_id res chain seq x y z
N MET A 1 11.06 0.84 9.13
CA MET A 1 10.74 0.68 7.69
C MET A 1 9.26 1.03 7.50
N ASN A 2 8.84 1.78 6.47
CA ASN A 2 7.42 2.06 6.23
C ASN A 2 6.98 1.55 4.85
N ILE A 3 5.77 0.96 4.78
CA ILE A 3 5.27 0.26 3.58
C ILE A 3 3.98 0.92 3.07
N TYR A 4 3.89 1.12 1.76
CA TYR A 4 2.68 1.60 1.07
C TYR A 4 2.06 0.44 0.27
N PHE A 5 0.88 -0.01 0.65
CA PHE A 5 0.13 -1.04 -0.08
C PHE A 5 -0.92 -0.39 -0.99
N LEU A 6 -0.75 -0.58 -2.29
CA LEU A 6 -1.79 -0.35 -3.29
C LEU A 6 -2.36 -1.71 -3.72
N VAL A 7 -3.62 -1.96 -3.39
CA VAL A 7 -4.33 -3.21 -3.71
C VAL A 7 -5.32 -2.95 -4.84
N GLU A 8 -5.65 -3.95 -5.65
CA GLU A 8 -6.56 -3.76 -6.78
C GLU A 8 -8.02 -3.74 -6.32
N GLY A 9 -8.40 -4.72 -5.49
CA GLY A 9 -9.77 -5.01 -5.12
C GLY A 9 -10.44 -3.90 -4.31
N ARG A 10 -11.68 -3.57 -4.68
CA ARG A 10 -12.50 -2.49 -4.09
C ARG A 10 -12.76 -2.63 -2.58
N SER A 11 -12.90 -3.85 -2.06
CA SER A 11 -13.27 -4.05 -0.65
C SER A 11 -12.69 -5.32 -0.02
N THR A 12 -12.66 -6.43 -0.76
CA THR A 12 -12.26 -7.74 -0.23
C THR A 12 -10.78 -7.79 0.15
N GLU A 13 -9.88 -7.41 -0.76
CA GLU A 13 -8.44 -7.41 -0.53
C GLU A 13 -8.04 -6.51 0.65
N LYS A 14 -8.63 -5.31 0.74
CA LYS A 14 -8.39 -4.39 1.87
C LYS A 14 -8.68 -5.06 3.22
N LYS A 15 -9.78 -5.80 3.33
CA LYS A 15 -10.16 -6.51 4.56
C LYS A 15 -9.25 -7.71 4.81
N LEU A 16 -9.04 -8.53 3.78
CA LEU A 16 -8.26 -9.76 3.87
C LEU A 16 -6.80 -9.46 4.24
N TYR A 17 -6.15 -8.54 3.52
CA TYR A 17 -4.76 -8.19 3.78
C TYR A 17 -4.59 -7.50 5.13
N THR A 18 -5.52 -6.62 5.55
CA THR A 18 -5.45 -6.08 6.93
C THR A 18 -5.48 -7.20 7.97
N ALA A 19 -6.35 -8.20 7.81
CA ALA A 19 -6.42 -9.33 8.73
C ALA A 19 -5.14 -10.19 8.69
N TRP A 20 -4.63 -10.51 7.50
CA TRP A 20 -3.42 -11.32 7.34
C TRP A 20 -2.17 -10.62 7.88
N LEU A 21 -1.98 -9.33 7.59
CA LEU A 21 -0.82 -8.57 8.04
C LEU A 21 -0.75 -8.48 9.56
N THR A 22 -1.89 -8.52 10.26
CA THR A 22 -1.93 -8.59 11.73
C THR A 22 -1.24 -9.85 12.27
N TYR A 23 -1.24 -10.95 11.53
CA TYR A 23 -0.56 -12.20 11.92
C TYR A 23 0.83 -12.35 11.32
N LEU A 24 1.02 -11.89 10.08
CA LEU A 24 2.27 -12.10 9.34
C LEU A 24 3.38 -11.12 9.74
N ILE A 25 3.02 -9.87 10.07
CA ILE A 25 3.97 -8.80 10.41
C ILE A 25 3.46 -7.99 11.62
N PRO A 26 3.30 -8.62 12.80
CA PRO A 26 2.65 -8.00 13.96
C PRO A 26 3.36 -6.73 14.47
N GLU A 27 4.65 -6.56 14.15
CA GLU A 27 5.42 -5.36 14.47
C GLU A 27 5.05 -4.13 13.64
N PHE A 28 4.33 -4.32 12.52
CA PHE A 28 3.87 -3.24 11.66
C PHE A 28 2.48 -2.73 12.05
N LYS A 29 2.37 -1.43 12.32
CA LYS A 29 1.11 -0.78 12.67
C LYS A 29 0.48 -0.11 11.47
N ARG A 30 -0.79 -0.43 11.20
CA ARG A 30 -1.56 0.27 10.17
C ARG A 30 -1.76 1.74 10.55
N VAL A 31 -1.64 2.64 9.58
CA VAL A 31 -2.08 4.03 9.68
C VAL A 31 -3.26 4.27 8.75
N ASP A 32 -4.08 5.28 9.08
CA ASP A 32 -5.28 5.61 8.31
C ASP A 32 -4.99 6.55 7.14
N PHE A 33 -3.90 7.32 7.23
CA PHE A 33 -3.47 8.26 6.20
C PHE A 33 -2.01 8.04 5.82
N TYR A 34 -1.69 8.34 4.56
CA TYR A 34 -0.37 8.05 3.96
C TYR A 34 0.78 8.85 4.58
N ASP A 35 0.50 9.98 5.21
CA ASP A 35 1.46 10.92 5.81
C ASP A 35 1.72 10.66 7.31
N GLN A 36 0.89 9.82 7.94
CA GLN A 36 0.99 9.45 9.35
C GLN A 36 2.08 8.42 9.66
N VAL A 37 2.76 7.89 8.64
CA VAL A 37 3.82 6.91 8.82
C VAL A 37 5.03 7.51 9.56
N ASN A 38 5.59 6.74 10.48
CA ASN A 38 6.81 7.09 11.20
C ASN A 38 7.80 5.92 11.24
N HIS A 39 7.51 4.88 12.04
CA HIS A 39 8.39 3.72 12.18
C HIS A 39 7.57 2.43 12.26
N ASN A 40 7.89 1.48 11.36
CA ASN A 40 7.19 0.20 11.22
C ASN A 40 5.69 0.42 11.04
N ASN A 41 5.35 1.34 10.14
CA ASN A 41 3.98 1.59 9.77
C ASN A 41 3.68 1.06 8.36
N TYR A 42 2.42 0.72 8.13
CA TYR A 42 1.93 0.51 6.78
C TYR A 42 0.67 1.30 6.51
N PHE A 43 0.56 1.83 5.30
CA PHE A 43 -0.65 2.42 4.76
C PHE A 43 -1.22 1.49 3.68
N LEU A 44 -2.54 1.37 3.59
CA LEU A 44 -3.19 0.50 2.62
C LEU A 44 -4.38 1.19 1.96
N ILE A 45 -4.37 1.23 0.63
CA ILE A 45 -5.40 1.83 -0.21
C ILE A 45 -5.80 0.89 -1.36
N SER A 46 -7.07 0.97 -1.77
CA SER A 46 -7.64 0.26 -2.92
C SER A 46 -7.55 1.14 -4.17
N GLY A 47 -7.09 0.55 -5.27
CA GLY A 47 -7.09 1.11 -6.61
C GLY A 47 -8.42 0.93 -7.36
N ASN A 48 -9.42 0.32 -6.72
CA ASN A 48 -10.80 0.17 -7.22
C ASN A 48 -10.94 -0.62 -8.53
N GLY A 49 -9.97 -1.49 -8.82
CA GLY A 49 -9.96 -2.34 -10.00
C GLY A 49 -9.58 -1.62 -11.28
N TYR A 50 -9.59 -2.37 -12.37
CA TYR A 50 -9.44 -1.82 -13.71
C TYR A 50 -10.66 -0.97 -14.13
N PRO A 51 -10.48 0.19 -14.80
CA PRO A 51 -9.20 0.80 -15.21
C PRO A 51 -8.61 1.81 -14.21
N SER A 52 -9.33 2.12 -13.12
CA SER A 52 -8.95 3.16 -12.14
C SER A 52 -7.56 2.93 -11.54
N ILE A 53 -7.16 1.67 -11.33
CA ILE A 53 -5.83 1.36 -10.82
C ILE A 53 -4.69 1.91 -11.70
N LEU A 54 -4.84 1.84 -13.03
CA LEU A 54 -3.80 2.28 -13.96
C LEU A 54 -3.79 3.79 -14.12
N ASN A 55 -4.98 4.38 -14.27
CA ASN A 55 -5.11 5.79 -14.66
C ASN A 55 -5.06 6.74 -13.46
N GLU A 56 -5.44 6.28 -12.27
CA GLU A 56 -5.61 7.12 -11.09
C GLU A 56 -4.77 6.61 -9.91
N ALA A 57 -4.93 5.33 -9.54
CA ALA A 57 -4.39 4.86 -8.28
C ALA A 57 -2.86 4.75 -8.26
N ILE A 58 -2.24 4.23 -9.34
CA ILE A 58 -0.78 4.15 -9.45
C ILE A 58 -0.14 5.54 -9.48
N PRO A 59 -0.55 6.49 -10.37
CA PRO A 59 0.00 7.84 -10.35
C PRO A 59 -0.14 8.52 -8.99
N ASN A 60 -1.33 8.48 -8.39
CA ASN A 60 -1.56 9.07 -7.07
C ASN A 60 -0.69 8.43 -5.99
N ALA A 61 -0.50 7.10 -6.00
CA ALA A 61 0.35 6.42 -5.03
C ALA A 61 1.82 6.86 -5.16
N ILE A 62 2.33 7.01 -6.39
CA ILE A 62 3.68 7.51 -6.64
C ILE A 62 3.84 8.92 -6.08
N ASP A 63 2.90 9.81 -6.39
CA ASP A 63 2.91 11.19 -5.90
C ASP A 63 2.91 11.24 -4.36
N LYS A 64 2.08 10.44 -3.70
CA LYS A 64 2.01 10.37 -2.23
C LYS A 64 3.26 9.81 -1.58
N ILE A 65 3.88 8.81 -2.19
CA ILE A 65 5.14 8.24 -1.70
C ILE A 65 6.26 9.27 -1.78
N GLN A 66 6.34 10.01 -2.89
CA GLN A 66 7.33 11.07 -3.09
C GLN A 66 7.11 12.26 -2.15
N GLU A 67 5.85 12.69 -1.97
CA GLU A 67 5.45 13.80 -1.08
C GLU A 67 5.92 13.57 0.36
N VAL A 68 5.74 12.36 0.89
CA VAL A 68 6.06 12.06 2.30
C VAL A 68 7.55 11.74 2.49
N SER A 69 8.21 11.11 1.50
CA SER A 69 9.64 10.71 1.57
C SER A 69 10.03 9.85 2.80
N LYS A 70 9.07 9.29 3.54
CA LYS A 70 9.29 8.39 4.69
C LYS A 70 9.10 6.91 4.34
N TYR A 71 8.71 6.62 3.10
CA TYR A 71 8.56 5.27 2.60
C TYR A 71 9.88 4.77 2.04
N ASN A 72 10.20 3.52 2.34
CA ASN A 72 11.42 2.92 1.85
C ASN A 72 11.16 2.22 0.52
N TYR A 73 11.92 2.60 -0.51
CA TYR A 73 11.97 1.92 -1.80
C TYR A 73 13.45 1.64 -2.13
N SER A 74 13.79 0.39 -2.44
CA SER A 74 15.14 0.07 -2.94
C SER A 74 15.14 0.22 -4.46
N GLY A 75 16.14 0.93 -4.99
CA GLY A 75 16.24 1.30 -6.40
C GLY A 75 16.14 0.12 -7.37
N SER A 76 15.50 0.41 -8.50
CA SER A 76 15.08 -0.49 -9.59
C SER A 76 13.84 -1.34 -9.26
N ARG A 77 12.70 -0.86 -9.79
CA ARG A 77 11.34 -1.44 -9.72
C ARG A 77 10.57 -1.03 -8.47
N ILE A 78 9.63 -0.12 -8.69
CA ILE A 78 8.43 0.03 -7.87
C ILE A 78 7.81 -1.37 -7.76
N CYS A 79 8.01 -2.02 -6.62
CA CYS A 79 7.24 -3.19 -6.23
C CYS A 79 5.83 -2.70 -5.89
N ALA A 80 5.01 -2.44 -6.90
CA ALA A 80 3.59 -2.64 -6.74
C ALA A 80 3.44 -4.11 -6.39
N ALA A 81 3.07 -4.40 -5.13
CA ALA A 81 2.72 -5.74 -4.71
C ALA A 81 1.47 -6.15 -5.49
N HIS A 82 1.65 -6.58 -6.73
CA HIS A 82 0.69 -7.32 -7.51
C HIS A 82 0.70 -8.73 -6.91
N LEU A 83 0.09 -8.85 -5.72
CA LEU A 83 -0.31 -10.13 -5.16
C LEU A 83 -1.43 -10.65 -6.06
N ASN A 84 -1.02 -11.30 -7.16
CA ASN A 84 -1.84 -12.23 -7.92
C ASN A 84 -2.26 -13.36 -6.96
N LEU A 85 -3.34 -13.14 -6.23
CA LEU A 85 -4.06 -14.18 -5.49
C LEU A 85 -5.50 -14.18 -5.99
N CYS A 86 -5.66 -14.97 -7.07
CA CYS A 86 -6.89 -15.42 -7.74
C CYS A 86 -7.63 -14.41 -8.63
#